data_AF-A0A381SN02-F1
#
_entry.id   AF-A0A381SN02-F1
#
_cell.length_a   1.000
_cell.length_b   1.000
_cell.length_c   1.000
_cell.angle_alpha   90.00
_cell.angle_beta   90.00
_cell.angle_gamma   90.00
#
_symmetry.space_group_name_H-M   'P 1'
#
loop_
_entity.id
_entity.type
_entity.pdbx_description
1 polymer ?
#
loop_
_entity_poly.entity_id
_entity_poly.type
_entity_poly.pdbx_seq_one_letter_code
_entity_poly.pdbx_strand_id
1 'polypeptide(L)'
;MKRDRYMAQAIQDTLLPSEPPQLKGYSARSLCVPGEKVGGDLYDVVQIDARHVMLYVADAAGHGVSAAILALLFKHRLRLFDPTGTKLRPAAILSRMNEVLVKEISAPGIFVTAIFCLLNIDNGKLIVASAGHPPLLVREANGRMRMFEHTGPALGLYGNAVFAEREIVLQESDRVLLYTDGVFNRAENSPLDQNQLMQELQPFDDRSFVLERILNRARDERPLAVQDDLTLLLLEASPGVSQFDHRTNFVDDDVPSNSSDRSISCISQAEAEGLTVLVLEGPMTWEHSQALFDAVIASIDRGFGVVVDLSRCIHMDSAVLGTLHELVEGGQKSVAGLKVKIQDASHALVRTFAELGMDSVLRNIQMRSIAIPEARASVEIVPGNLRGQQMRLLKAHEALASLNDSNRDQFASVVNDLREHLTYPSGMTSPR
;
A
#
# COMPACT_ATOMS: atom_id res chain seq x y z
N MET A 1 -17.56 -0.60 -1.02
CA MET A 1 -16.95 -1.39 0.07
C MET A 1 -15.77 -2.27 -0.35
N LYS A 2 -15.91 -3.28 -1.23
CA LYS A 2 -14.73 -4.12 -1.64
C LYS A 2 -13.67 -3.35 -2.45
N ARG A 3 -14.11 -2.44 -3.33
CA ARG A 3 -13.25 -1.56 -4.13
C ARG A 3 -12.50 -0.53 -3.27
N ASP A 4 -13.20 0.15 -2.36
CA ASP A 4 -12.62 1.16 -1.48
C ASP A 4 -11.55 0.56 -0.56
N ARG A 5 -11.76 -0.68 -0.09
CA ARG A 5 -10.75 -1.44 0.68
C ARG A 5 -9.51 -1.79 -0.13
N TYR A 6 -9.64 -2.12 -1.42
CA TYR A 6 -8.49 -2.39 -2.29
C TYR A 6 -7.66 -1.13 -2.55
N MET A 7 -8.33 0.00 -2.79
CA MET A 7 -7.63 1.28 -2.95
C MET A 7 -6.96 1.73 -1.65
N ALA A 8 -7.63 1.58 -0.51
CA ALA A 8 -7.03 1.90 0.79
C ALA A 8 -5.80 1.02 1.07
N GLN A 9 -5.83 -0.26 0.68
CA GLN A 9 -4.69 -1.15 0.77
C GLN A 9 -3.53 -0.68 -0.09
N ALA A 10 -3.77 -0.41 -1.38
CA ALA A 10 -2.74 0.08 -2.29
C ALA A 10 -2.09 1.38 -1.76
N ILE A 11 -2.89 2.30 -1.20
CA ILE A 11 -2.38 3.53 -0.57
C ILE A 11 -1.52 3.19 0.66
N GLN A 12 -1.98 2.30 1.54
CA GLN A 12 -1.23 1.90 2.74
C GLN A 12 0.10 1.22 2.38
N ASP A 13 0.11 0.37 1.35
CA ASP A 13 1.30 -0.32 0.85
C ASP A 13 2.37 0.67 0.35
N THR A 14 1.96 1.82 -0.20
CA THR A 14 2.92 2.89 -0.60
C THR A 14 3.56 3.63 0.57
N LEU A 15 3.00 3.52 1.78
CA LEU A 15 3.41 4.28 2.96
C LEU A 15 4.21 3.47 3.97
N LEU A 16 4.07 2.15 3.88
CA LEU A 16 4.95 1.22 4.56
C LEU A 16 6.30 1.15 3.83
N PRO A 17 7.42 1.01 4.56
CA PRO A 17 8.75 1.11 3.96
C PRO A 17 9.04 -0.10 3.08
N SER A 18 9.15 0.08 1.76
CA SER A 18 9.42 -1.03 0.84
C SER A 18 10.89 -1.47 0.83
N GLU A 19 11.81 -0.59 1.22
CA GLU A 19 13.26 -0.86 1.22
C GLU A 19 13.89 -0.42 2.54
N PRO A 20 14.54 -1.34 3.28
CA PRO A 20 15.22 -0.99 4.52
C PRO A 20 16.51 -0.21 4.27
N PRO A 21 16.89 0.71 5.17
CA PRO A 21 18.18 1.38 5.07
C PRO A 21 19.34 0.40 5.31
N GLN A 22 20.48 0.69 4.67
CA GLN A 22 21.73 0.00 4.98
C GLN A 22 22.30 0.54 6.30
N LEU A 23 22.35 -0.30 7.32
CA LEU A 23 22.81 0.07 8.64
C LEU A 23 24.23 -0.46 8.88
N LYS A 24 25.18 0.44 9.21
CA LYS A 24 26.54 0.02 9.52
C LYS A 24 26.57 -0.71 10.87
N GLY A 25 26.98 -1.98 10.87
CA GLY A 25 27.12 -2.79 12.10
C GLY A 25 25.80 -3.36 12.63
N TYR A 26 24.68 -3.12 11.95
CA TYR A 26 23.35 -3.58 12.33
C TYR A 26 22.63 -4.16 11.11
N SER A 27 21.57 -4.92 11.35
CA SER A 27 20.61 -5.30 10.32
C SER A 27 19.20 -5.20 10.88
N ALA A 28 18.24 -4.81 10.04
CA ALA A 28 16.85 -4.66 10.43
C ALA A 28 15.96 -5.55 9.56
N ARG A 29 15.02 -6.24 10.18
CA ARG A 29 14.07 -7.09 9.49
C ARG A 29 12.68 -6.84 9.99
N SER A 30 11.70 -6.87 9.10
CA SER A 30 10.32 -6.71 9.48
C SER A 30 9.42 -7.69 8.76
N LEU A 31 8.30 -7.96 9.41
CA LEU A 31 7.21 -8.75 8.88
C LEU A 31 5.91 -8.09 9.30
N CYS A 32 5.10 -7.70 8.32
CA CYS A 32 3.79 -7.11 8.55
C CYS A 32 2.72 -7.92 7.80
N VAL A 33 1.73 -8.40 8.54
CA VAL A 33 0.61 -9.19 8.03
C VAL A 33 -0.68 -8.53 8.53
N PRO A 34 -1.40 -7.80 7.67
CA PRO A 34 -2.66 -7.20 8.07
C PRO A 34 -3.71 -8.30 8.36
N GLY A 35 -4.56 -8.04 9.34
CA GLY A 35 -5.70 -8.87 9.70
C GLY A 35 -6.83 -8.79 8.67
N GLU A 36 -7.01 -7.62 8.06
CA GLU A 36 -7.92 -7.43 6.93
C GLU A 36 -7.15 -6.98 5.66
N LYS A 37 -7.86 -6.36 4.69
CA LYS A 37 -7.23 -5.74 3.52
C LYS A 37 -6.32 -4.57 3.88
N VAL A 38 -6.65 -3.89 4.97
CA VAL A 38 -5.96 -2.70 5.49
C VAL A 38 -5.85 -2.85 6.99
N GLY A 39 -4.75 -2.37 7.57
CA GLY A 39 -4.46 -2.49 8.99
C GLY A 39 -4.28 -1.14 9.70
N GLY A 40 -4.31 -1.15 11.04
CA GLY A 40 -3.93 -0.05 11.91
C GLY A 40 -2.42 0.02 12.21
N ASP A 41 -1.69 -1.05 11.90
CA ASP A 41 -0.27 -1.15 12.17
C ASP A 41 0.59 -0.27 11.26
N LEU A 42 1.62 0.32 11.84
CA LEU A 42 2.68 1.07 11.18
C LEU A 42 4.03 0.71 11.77
N TYR A 43 5.03 0.67 10.93
CA TYR A 43 6.41 0.60 11.37
C TYR A 43 7.33 1.30 10.39
N ASP A 44 8.53 1.64 10.86
CA ASP A 44 9.61 2.09 9.98
C ASP A 44 10.98 1.97 10.64
N VAL A 45 12.02 1.97 9.80
CA VAL A 45 13.41 2.18 10.18
C VAL A 45 13.97 3.30 9.33
N VAL A 46 14.18 4.46 9.95
CA VAL A 46 14.60 5.68 9.28
C VAL A 46 16.00 6.04 9.70
N GLN A 47 16.93 6.12 8.75
CA GLN A 47 18.24 6.71 9.01
C GLN A 47 18.10 8.24 9.13
N ILE A 48 18.27 8.76 10.34
CA ILE A 48 18.09 10.17 10.68
C ILE A 48 19.30 10.99 10.24
N ASP A 49 20.50 10.47 10.50
CA ASP A 49 21.77 11.04 10.10
C ASP A 49 22.83 9.92 9.99
N ALA A 50 24.10 10.28 9.81
CA ALA A 50 25.19 9.31 9.67
C ALA A 50 25.36 8.37 10.88
N ARG A 51 24.83 8.74 12.06
CA ARG A 51 25.02 8.03 13.33
C ARG A 51 23.72 7.56 13.96
N HIS A 52 22.59 8.15 13.60
CA HIS A 52 21.32 7.91 14.29
C HIS A 52 20.30 7.23 13.39
N VAL A 53 19.66 6.21 13.94
CA VAL A 53 18.60 5.44 13.29
C VAL A 53 17.38 5.46 14.20
N MET A 54 16.24 5.84 13.66
CA MET A 54 14.95 5.74 14.33
C MET A 54 14.27 4.45 13.92
N LEU A 55 13.81 3.65 14.88
CA LEU A 55 12.95 2.50 14.67
C LEU A 55 11.66 2.74 15.43
N TYR A 56 10.52 2.41 14.84
CA TYR A 56 9.26 2.48 15.55
C TYR A 56 8.25 1.48 15.05
N VAL A 57 7.33 1.13 15.95
CA VAL A 57 6.10 0.40 15.66
C VAL A 57 4.98 1.16 16.34
N ALA A 58 3.86 1.32 15.65
CA ALA A 58 2.64 1.93 16.16
C ALA A 58 1.44 1.14 15.70
N ASP A 59 0.43 1.06 16.54
CA ASP A 59 -0.81 0.33 16.29
C ASP A 59 -1.99 1.24 16.66
N ALA A 60 -2.82 1.49 15.65
CA ALA A 60 -3.98 2.36 15.73
C ALA A 60 -5.22 1.57 16.15
N ALA A 61 -5.84 1.97 17.26
CA ALA A 61 -6.98 1.26 17.83
C ALA A 61 -8.15 1.10 16.84
N GLY A 62 -8.71 -0.11 16.82
CA GLY A 62 -9.80 -0.52 15.92
C GLY A 62 -9.30 -1.53 14.90
N HIS A 63 -10.09 -1.80 13.87
CA HIS A 63 -9.70 -2.68 12.78
C HIS A 63 -10.22 -2.15 11.44
N GLY A 64 -9.58 -2.56 10.34
CA GLY A 64 -10.01 -2.20 9.00
C GLY A 64 -9.79 -0.73 8.64
N VAL A 65 -10.72 -0.13 7.90
CA VAL A 65 -10.51 1.17 7.23
C VAL A 65 -10.30 2.33 8.20
N SER A 66 -11.00 2.34 9.35
CA SER A 66 -10.85 3.42 10.34
C SER A 66 -9.46 3.42 10.99
N ALA A 67 -8.95 2.23 11.34
CA ALA A 67 -7.62 2.05 11.89
C ALA A 67 -6.56 2.45 10.85
N ALA A 68 -6.76 2.05 9.58
CA ALA A 68 -5.88 2.45 8.48
C ALA A 68 -5.84 3.98 8.30
N ILE A 69 -6.98 4.67 8.31
CA ILE A 69 -7.02 6.15 8.21
C ILE A 69 -6.25 6.79 9.39
N LEU A 70 -6.45 6.28 10.60
CA LEU A 70 -5.75 6.80 11.78
C LEU A 70 -4.24 6.57 11.69
N ALA A 71 -3.80 5.40 11.25
CA ALA A 71 -2.41 5.11 10.91
C ALA A 71 -1.87 6.12 9.87
N LEU A 72 -2.56 6.31 8.75
CA LEU A 72 -2.17 7.27 7.71
C LEU A 72 -1.97 8.69 8.27
N LEU A 73 -2.93 9.17 9.07
CA LEU A 73 -2.84 10.48 9.73
C LEU A 73 -1.66 10.53 10.71
N PHE A 74 -1.44 9.46 11.48
CA PHE A 74 -0.32 9.33 12.40
C PHE A 74 1.03 9.45 11.65
N LYS A 75 1.23 8.65 10.60
CA LYS A 75 2.43 8.69 9.74
C LYS A 75 2.62 10.07 9.12
N HIS A 76 1.55 10.68 8.61
CA HIS A 76 1.62 11.99 7.96
C HIS A 76 1.95 13.12 8.94
N ARG A 77 1.51 13.03 10.19
CA ARG A 77 1.78 14.01 11.25
C ARG A 77 3.10 13.75 11.98
N LEU A 78 3.66 12.55 11.86
CA LEU A 78 4.93 12.20 12.46
C LEU A 78 6.04 13.15 11.97
N ARG A 79 6.77 13.71 12.91
CA ARG A 79 7.96 14.53 12.65
C ARG A 79 9.09 13.97 13.49
N LEU A 80 10.23 13.69 12.84
CA LEU A 80 11.43 13.17 13.49
C LEU A 80 12.43 14.28 13.85
N PHE A 81 12.18 15.50 13.38
CA PHE A 81 12.97 16.70 13.64
C PHE A 81 12.08 17.81 14.20
N ASP A 82 12.67 18.66 15.03
CA ASP A 82 12.05 19.89 15.48
C ASP A 82 12.13 21.00 14.40
N PRO A 83 11.50 22.17 14.60
CA PRO A 83 11.55 23.28 13.63
C PRO A 83 12.96 23.84 13.35
N THR A 84 13.93 23.54 14.21
CA THR A 84 15.34 23.94 14.03
C THR A 84 16.14 22.92 13.24
N GLY A 85 15.54 21.79 12.86
CA GLY A 85 16.21 20.67 12.21
C GLY A 85 16.94 19.74 13.18
N THR A 86 16.74 19.89 14.50
CA THR A 86 17.33 19.01 15.50
C THR A 86 16.50 17.74 15.61
N LYS A 87 17.15 16.57 15.59
CA LYS A 87 16.45 15.30 15.78
C LYS A 87 15.72 15.25 17.12
N LEU A 88 14.50 14.74 17.09
CA LEU A 88 13.70 14.57 18.30
C LEU A 88 14.09 13.27 19.02
N ARG A 89 14.05 13.31 20.36
CA ARG A 89 14.17 12.11 21.18
C ARG A 89 12.83 11.37 21.25
N PRO A 90 12.80 10.05 21.47
CA PRO A 90 11.58 9.24 21.49
C PRO A 90 10.44 9.80 22.34
N ALA A 91 10.70 10.26 23.57
CA ALA A 91 9.64 10.80 24.43
C ALA A 91 9.04 12.10 23.86
N ALA A 92 9.86 12.97 23.27
CA ALA A 92 9.38 14.20 22.64
C ALA A 92 8.50 13.92 21.42
N ILE A 93 8.82 12.87 20.64
CA ILE A 93 7.99 12.41 19.52
C ILE A 93 6.62 11.96 20.05
N LEU A 94 6.59 11.10 21.07
CA LEU A 94 5.35 10.62 21.68
C LEU A 94 4.51 11.76 22.25
N SER A 95 5.11 12.70 22.99
CA SER A 95 4.40 13.89 23.50
C SER A 95 3.75 14.69 22.39
N ARG A 96 4.49 14.97 21.30
CA ARG A 96 3.96 15.71 20.16
C ARG A 96 2.82 14.95 19.46
N MET A 97 2.97 13.64 19.25
CA MET A 97 1.93 12.83 18.64
C MET A 97 0.69 12.71 19.53
N ASN A 98 0.85 12.65 20.85
CA ASN A 98 -0.26 12.71 21.79
C ASN A 98 -1.03 14.03 21.67
N GLU A 99 -0.32 15.16 21.57
CA GLU A 99 -0.97 16.45 21.36
C GLU A 99 -1.75 16.52 20.05
N VAL A 100 -1.19 15.98 18.95
CA VAL A 100 -1.88 15.90 17.66
C VAL A 100 -3.16 15.08 17.78
N LEU A 101 -3.09 13.89 18.39
CA LEU A 101 -4.26 13.03 18.55
C LEU A 101 -5.35 13.69 19.41
N VAL A 102 -4.95 14.31 20.51
CA VAL A 102 -5.90 14.95 21.45
C VAL A 102 -6.54 16.21 20.86
N LYS A 103 -5.79 17.03 20.11
CA LYS A 103 -6.26 18.34 19.63
C LYS A 103 -6.86 18.32 18.22
N GLU A 104 -6.32 17.48 17.32
CA GLU A 104 -6.65 17.49 15.90
C GLU A 104 -7.49 16.29 15.46
N ILE A 105 -7.33 15.13 16.12
CA ILE A 105 -7.94 13.84 15.71
C ILE A 105 -8.84 13.32 16.82
N SER A 106 -9.81 14.15 17.24
CA SER A 106 -10.72 13.81 18.35
C SER A 106 -11.95 13.06 17.83
N ALA A 107 -12.00 11.74 18.07
CA ALA A 107 -13.25 10.98 18.03
C ALA A 107 -13.32 9.99 19.22
N PRO A 108 -14.52 9.58 19.66
CA PRO A 108 -14.66 8.65 20.78
C PRO A 108 -13.93 7.33 20.52
N GLY A 109 -13.11 6.89 21.49
CA GLY A 109 -12.43 5.59 21.43
C GLY A 109 -11.18 5.53 20.55
N ILE A 110 -10.74 6.66 19.97
CA ILE A 110 -9.47 6.71 19.24
C ILE A 110 -8.29 6.74 20.21
N PHE A 111 -7.40 5.77 20.09
CA PHE A 111 -6.08 5.80 20.70
C PHE A 111 -5.07 5.11 19.79
N VAL A 112 -3.78 5.36 20.03
CA VAL A 112 -2.68 4.70 19.29
C VAL A 112 -1.67 4.21 20.31
N THR A 113 -1.30 2.94 20.24
CA THR A 113 -0.13 2.44 20.96
C THR A 113 1.10 2.66 20.08
N ALA A 114 2.23 3.05 20.67
CA ALA A 114 3.44 3.26 19.87
C ALA A 114 4.71 3.06 20.69
N ILE A 115 5.77 2.60 20.05
CA ILE A 115 7.11 2.55 20.60
C ILE A 115 8.09 3.18 19.62
N PHE A 116 8.97 4.05 20.13
CA PHE A 116 10.04 4.69 19.38
C PHE A 116 11.39 4.37 20.00
N CYS A 117 12.35 4.02 19.15
CA CYS A 117 13.71 3.69 19.50
C CYS A 117 14.70 4.53 18.67
N LEU A 118 15.54 5.31 19.33
CA LEU A 118 16.61 6.07 18.69
C LEU A 118 17.96 5.40 18.98
N LEU A 119 18.51 4.72 17.98
CA LEU A 119 19.80 4.05 18.02
C LEU A 119 20.91 5.00 17.59
N ASN A 120 21.99 5.08 18.36
CA ASN A 120 23.27 5.59 17.93
C ASN A 120 24.17 4.40 17.51
N ILE A 121 24.46 4.28 16.22
CA ILE A 121 25.17 3.12 15.66
C ILE A 121 26.66 3.10 15.98
N ASP A 122 27.25 4.22 16.41
CA ASP A 122 28.68 4.29 16.74
C ASP A 122 28.98 3.67 18.12
N ASN A 123 28.04 3.76 19.06
CA ASN A 123 28.24 3.31 20.45
C ASN A 123 27.17 2.33 20.94
N GLY A 124 26.22 1.94 20.09
CA GLY A 124 25.14 1.01 20.42
C GLY A 124 24.12 1.53 21.42
N LYS A 125 24.12 2.82 21.75
CA LYS A 125 23.15 3.41 22.67
C LYS A 125 21.78 3.50 22.00
N LEU A 126 20.81 2.78 22.56
CA LEU A 126 19.40 2.76 22.16
C LEU A 126 18.58 3.51 23.22
N ILE A 127 17.97 4.63 22.84
CA ILE A 127 17.02 5.37 23.67
C ILE A 127 15.62 4.90 23.27
N VAL A 128 14.79 4.52 24.23
CA VAL A 128 13.45 3.95 24.00
C VAL A 128 12.40 4.74 24.77
N ALA A 129 11.27 5.04 24.13
CA ALA A 129 10.04 5.46 24.80
C ALA A 129 8.85 4.73 24.19
N SER A 130 7.87 4.37 25.01
CA SER A 130 6.69 3.62 24.60
C SER A 130 5.42 4.15 25.25
N ALA A 131 4.36 4.27 24.45
CA ALA A 131 3.04 4.75 24.79
C ALA A 131 2.04 3.59 24.72
N GLY A 132 1.79 2.93 25.85
CA GLY A 132 0.83 1.81 25.95
C GLY A 132 1.08 0.60 25.05
N HIS A 133 2.23 0.54 24.37
CA HIS A 133 2.56 -0.51 23.40
C HIS A 133 3.12 -1.75 24.10
N PRO A 134 3.04 -2.95 23.48
CA PRO A 134 3.68 -4.15 24.02
C PRO A 134 5.15 -3.94 24.39
N PRO A 135 5.67 -4.66 25.40
CA PRO A 135 7.02 -4.45 25.89
C PRO A 135 8.09 -4.73 24.83
N LEU A 136 9.14 -3.91 24.80
CA LEU A 136 10.29 -4.16 23.94
C LEU A 136 11.12 -5.31 24.50
N LEU A 137 11.43 -6.30 23.65
CA LEU A 137 12.23 -7.45 24.03
C LEU A 137 13.67 -7.27 23.56
N VAL A 138 14.61 -7.47 24.46
CA VAL A 138 16.04 -7.52 24.16
C VAL A 138 16.57 -8.89 24.51
N ARG A 139 17.17 -9.56 23.53
CA ARG A 139 18.04 -10.70 23.76
C ARG A 139 19.48 -10.23 23.71
N GLU A 140 20.18 -10.41 24.82
CA GLU A 140 21.62 -10.18 24.85
C GLU A 140 22.37 -11.37 24.22
N ALA A 141 23.57 -11.14 23.69
CA ALA A 141 24.41 -12.16 23.06
C ALA A 141 24.67 -13.37 23.98
N ASN A 142 24.77 -13.12 25.30
CA ASN A 142 24.93 -14.13 26.35
C ASN A 142 23.66 -15.00 26.60
N GLY A 143 22.57 -14.76 25.85
CA GLY A 143 21.30 -15.47 25.98
C GLY A 143 20.35 -14.90 27.03
N ARG A 144 20.75 -13.89 27.81
CA ARG A 144 19.88 -13.21 28.76
C ARG A 144 18.80 -12.42 28.01
N MET A 145 17.57 -12.60 28.45
CA MET A 145 16.44 -11.86 27.92
C MET A 145 16.03 -10.75 28.87
N ARG A 146 15.71 -9.58 28.32
CA ARG A 146 15.24 -8.41 29.06
C ARG A 146 14.01 -7.84 28.39
N MET A 147 13.10 -7.36 29.23
CA MET A 147 11.83 -6.80 28.80
C MET A 147 11.73 -5.35 29.29
N PHE A 148 11.31 -4.47 28.40
CA PHE A 148 11.16 -3.06 28.69
C PHE A 148 9.70 -2.65 28.47
N GLU A 149 8.97 -2.63 29.59
CA GLU A 149 7.59 -2.13 29.67
C GLU A 149 7.46 -0.71 29.13
N HIS A 150 6.23 -0.36 28.73
CA HIS A 150 5.86 0.96 28.28
C HIS A 150 6.22 2.06 29.30
N THR A 151 6.45 3.27 28.80
CA THR A 151 6.95 4.41 29.59
C THR A 151 5.93 5.54 29.76
N GLY A 152 4.72 5.35 29.21
CA GLY A 152 3.55 6.19 29.38
C GLY A 152 2.28 5.50 28.84
N PRO A 153 1.09 6.10 29.04
CA PRO A 153 -0.18 5.54 28.57
C PRO A 153 -0.27 5.56 27.03
N ALA A 154 -1.25 4.85 26.44
CA ALA A 154 -1.50 4.97 25.00
C ALA A 154 -1.83 6.42 24.59
N LEU A 155 -1.44 6.79 23.38
CA LEU A 155 -1.63 8.13 22.85
C LEU A 155 -3.12 8.41 22.61
N GLY A 156 -3.56 9.64 22.87
CA GLY A 156 -4.96 10.04 22.71
C GLY A 156 -5.84 9.83 23.96
N LEU A 157 -5.41 9.03 24.93
CA LEU A 157 -6.19 8.77 26.16
C LEU A 157 -6.20 9.95 27.14
N TYR A 158 -5.04 10.60 27.32
CA TYR A 158 -4.88 11.69 28.29
C TYR A 158 -4.11 12.86 27.68
N GLY A 159 -4.71 14.06 27.72
CA GLY A 159 -4.11 15.26 27.13
C GLY A 159 -2.76 15.68 27.73
N ASN A 160 -2.55 15.39 29.01
CA ASN A 160 -1.34 15.71 29.77
C ASN A 160 -0.44 14.48 30.01
N ALA A 161 -0.50 13.47 29.15
CA ALA A 161 0.34 12.28 29.26
C ALA A 161 1.84 12.63 29.22
N VAL A 162 2.61 11.96 30.08
CA VAL A 162 4.08 12.08 30.14
C VAL A 162 4.70 10.75 29.76
N PHE A 163 5.73 10.80 28.93
CA PHE A 163 6.47 9.62 28.45
C PHE A 163 7.90 9.69 28.96
N ALA A 164 8.34 8.67 29.69
CA ALA A 164 9.74 8.56 30.10
C ALA A 164 10.59 7.91 29.00
N GLU A 165 11.92 8.04 29.12
CA GLU A 165 12.88 7.35 28.25
C GLU A 165 13.67 6.32 29.04
N ARG A 166 13.98 5.20 28.40
CA ARG A 166 14.92 4.19 28.89
C ARG A 166 16.13 4.15 27.97
N GLU A 167 17.30 3.93 28.55
CA GLU A 167 18.54 3.76 27.78
C GLU A 167 19.03 2.32 27.89
N ILE A 168 19.40 1.76 26.73
CA ILE A 168 19.94 0.41 26.59
C ILE A 168 21.23 0.54 25.79
N VAL A 169 22.28 -0.19 26.18
CA VAL A 169 23.53 -0.24 25.42
C VAL A 169 23.62 -1.61 24.77
N LEU A 170 23.42 -1.66 23.46
CA LEU A 170 23.49 -2.89 22.67
C LEU A 170 24.94 -3.30 22.48
N GLN A 171 25.22 -4.58 22.69
CA GLN A 171 26.47 -5.23 22.35
C GLN A 171 26.35 -5.98 21.03
N GLU A 172 27.49 -6.38 20.46
CA GLU A 172 27.52 -7.21 19.27
C GLU A 172 26.67 -8.48 19.45
N SER A 173 25.87 -8.82 18.45
CA SER A 173 24.93 -9.96 18.43
C SER A 173 23.74 -9.86 19.38
N ASP A 174 23.51 -8.71 20.03
CA ASP A 174 22.24 -8.43 20.69
C ASP A 174 21.10 -8.31 19.67
N ARG A 175 19.90 -8.70 20.06
CA ARG A 175 18.68 -8.62 19.25
C ARG A 175 17.62 -7.82 19.98
N VAL A 176 16.93 -6.94 19.26
CA VAL A 176 15.83 -6.13 19.78
C VAL A 176 14.60 -6.39 18.94
N LEU A 177 13.49 -6.78 19.57
CA LEU A 177 12.22 -7.04 18.91
C LEU A 177 11.16 -6.03 19.39
N LEU A 178 10.57 -5.34 18.43
CA LEU A 178 9.35 -4.56 18.56
C LEU A 178 8.22 -5.36 17.90
N TYR A 179 7.04 -5.36 18.49
CA TYR A 179 5.91 -6.16 17.98
C TYR A 179 4.56 -5.62 18.44
N THR A 180 3.51 -5.92 17.67
CA THR A 180 2.11 -5.62 18.03
C THR A 180 1.43 -6.81 18.72
N ASP A 181 0.33 -6.56 19.43
CA ASP A 181 -0.39 -7.58 20.18
C ASP A 181 -1.10 -8.61 19.29
N GLY A 182 -1.26 -8.32 17.98
CA GLY A 182 -1.62 -9.32 16.98
C GLY A 182 -0.66 -10.51 16.89
N VAL A 183 0.52 -10.49 17.52
CA VAL A 183 1.33 -11.71 17.72
C VAL A 183 0.62 -12.73 18.62
N PHE A 184 -0.18 -12.27 19.59
CA PHE A 184 -0.87 -13.11 20.57
C PHE A 184 -2.36 -13.30 20.25
N ASN A 185 -2.98 -12.36 19.55
CA ASN A 185 -4.44 -12.32 19.34
C ASN A 185 -4.94 -13.08 18.09
N ARG A 186 -4.14 -13.98 17.51
CA ARG A 186 -4.50 -14.70 16.28
C ARG A 186 -5.18 -16.05 16.51
N ALA A 187 -5.03 -16.65 17.70
CA ALA A 187 -5.59 -17.94 18.06
C ALA A 187 -6.28 -17.91 19.45
N GLU A 188 -7.43 -18.57 19.60
CA GLU A 188 -8.15 -18.70 20.89
C GLU A 188 -7.30 -19.36 21.98
N ASN A 189 -6.34 -20.20 21.56
CA ASN A 189 -5.30 -20.80 22.38
C ASN A 189 -3.94 -20.50 21.75
N SER A 190 -3.57 -19.22 21.60
CA SER A 190 -2.26 -18.87 21.06
C SER A 190 -1.16 -19.64 21.79
N PRO A 191 -0.42 -20.52 21.09
CA PRO A 191 0.69 -21.25 21.68
C PRO A 191 1.94 -20.36 21.78
N LEU A 192 1.79 -19.05 21.52
CA LEU A 192 2.76 -18.02 21.80
C LEU A 192 2.24 -17.13 22.92
N ASP A 193 2.88 -17.22 24.07
CA ASP A 193 2.93 -16.18 25.08
C ASP A 193 4.24 -15.38 24.93
N GLN A 194 4.40 -14.38 25.79
CA GLN A 194 5.58 -13.53 25.77
C GLN A 194 6.89 -14.30 26.06
N ASN A 195 6.85 -15.34 26.91
CA ASN A 195 8.01 -16.15 27.21
C ASN A 195 8.43 -17.02 26.02
N GLN A 196 7.45 -17.56 25.28
CA GLN A 196 7.66 -18.33 24.06
C GLN A 196 8.17 -17.46 22.92
N LEU A 197 7.67 -16.23 22.79
CA LEU A 197 8.21 -15.24 21.85
C LEU A 197 9.69 -14.94 22.15
N MET A 198 10.03 -14.79 23.43
CA MET A 198 11.42 -14.63 23.87
C MET A 198 12.31 -15.84 23.52
N GLN A 199 11.77 -17.06 23.54
CA GLN A 199 12.50 -18.26 23.13
C GLN A 199 12.75 -18.31 21.61
N GLU A 200 11.85 -17.77 20.79
CA GLU A 200 12.05 -17.72 19.33
C GLU A 200 13.21 -16.79 18.92
N LEU A 201 13.57 -15.83 19.78
CA LEU A 201 14.70 -14.94 19.55
C LEU A 201 16.08 -15.60 19.72
N GLN A 202 16.16 -16.87 20.14
CA GLN A 202 17.44 -17.60 20.27
C GLN A 202 18.22 -17.66 18.94
N PRO A 203 19.57 -17.75 18.98
CA PRO A 203 20.37 -17.85 17.77
C PRO A 203 20.13 -19.23 17.16
N PHE A 204 19.77 -19.23 15.88
CA PHE A 204 19.77 -20.41 15.04
C PHE A 204 20.78 -20.18 13.92
N ASP A 205 21.30 -21.27 13.36
CA ASP A 205 22.27 -21.21 12.25
C ASP A 205 21.72 -20.41 11.06
N ASP A 206 20.39 -20.41 10.88
CA ASP A 206 19.71 -19.59 9.89
C ASP A 206 18.94 -18.42 10.51
N ARG A 207 19.59 -17.25 10.52
CA ARG A 207 18.98 -16.00 10.99
C ARG A 207 17.77 -15.64 10.13
N SER A 208 17.74 -16.03 8.84
CA SER A 208 16.80 -15.55 7.81
C SER A 208 15.33 -15.84 8.13
N PHE A 209 15.06 -16.83 8.98
CA PHE A 209 13.71 -17.34 9.23
C PHE A 209 13.16 -17.05 10.63
N VAL A 210 13.81 -16.20 11.44
CA VAL A 210 13.34 -15.91 12.82
C VAL A 210 11.91 -15.35 12.81
N LEU A 211 11.64 -14.33 11.99
CA LEU A 211 10.30 -13.73 11.89
C LEU A 211 9.27 -14.70 11.31
N GLU A 212 9.66 -15.50 10.33
CA GLU A 212 8.81 -16.54 9.73
C GLU A 212 8.37 -17.59 10.73
N ARG A 213 9.28 -18.00 11.63
CA ARG A 213 8.95 -18.96 12.67
C ARG A 213 7.98 -18.40 13.69
N ILE A 214 8.19 -17.14 14.10
CA ILE A 214 7.26 -16.43 14.99
C ILE A 214 5.89 -16.37 14.33
N LEU A 215 5.83 -15.97 13.05
CA LEU A 215 4.58 -15.94 12.29
C LEU A 215 3.92 -17.33 12.23
N ASN A 216 4.66 -18.37 11.84
CA ASN A 216 4.10 -19.72 11.68
C ASN A 216 3.55 -20.30 12.99
N ARG A 217 4.12 -19.93 14.14
CA ARG A 217 3.58 -20.32 15.44
C ARG A 217 2.42 -19.44 15.91
N ALA A 218 2.38 -18.18 15.49
CA ALA A 218 1.27 -17.27 15.78
C ALA A 218 0.03 -17.53 14.90
N ARG A 219 0.16 -18.26 13.78
CA ARG A 219 -0.97 -18.57 12.88
C ARG A 219 -1.98 -19.53 13.52
N ASP A 220 -3.26 -19.21 13.36
CA ASP A 220 -4.41 -20.08 13.62
C ASP A 220 -4.99 -20.63 12.31
N GLU A 221 -5.81 -21.68 12.39
CA GLU A 221 -6.57 -22.27 11.27
C GLU A 221 -7.75 -21.39 10.81
N ARG A 222 -8.00 -20.25 11.48
CA ARG A 222 -9.05 -19.30 11.11
C ARG A 222 -8.75 -18.58 9.79
N PRO A 223 -9.80 -18.16 9.05
CA PRO A 223 -9.64 -17.24 7.93
C PRO A 223 -8.93 -15.95 8.37
N LEU A 224 -7.95 -15.48 7.59
CA LEU A 224 -7.16 -14.26 7.86
C LEU A 224 -8.03 -13.06 8.27
N ALA A 225 -9.20 -12.89 7.64
CA ALA A 225 -10.14 -11.78 7.88
C ALA A 225 -10.73 -11.68 9.31
N VAL A 226 -10.42 -12.62 10.21
CA VAL A 226 -10.87 -12.64 11.62
C VAL A 226 -9.69 -12.42 12.59
N GLN A 227 -8.50 -12.14 12.08
CA GLN A 227 -7.28 -11.94 12.86
C GLN A 227 -6.95 -10.44 12.99
N ASP A 228 -6.25 -10.08 14.05
CA ASP A 228 -5.71 -8.72 14.23
C ASP A 228 -4.46 -8.49 13.36
N ASP A 229 -4.06 -7.23 13.20
CA ASP A 229 -2.84 -6.87 12.48
C ASP A 229 -1.60 -7.36 13.25
N LEU A 230 -0.65 -8.00 12.55
CA LEU A 230 0.60 -8.47 13.14
C LEU A 230 1.77 -7.76 12.49
N THR A 231 2.55 -7.08 13.32
CA THR A 231 3.79 -6.45 12.93
C THR A 231 4.91 -6.90 13.84
N LEU A 232 6.02 -7.31 13.22
CA LEU A 232 7.28 -7.65 13.87
C LEU A 232 8.38 -6.78 13.27
N LEU A 233 9.21 -6.17 14.11
CA LEU A 233 10.41 -5.44 13.70
C LEU A 233 11.59 -5.87 14.57
N LEU A 234 12.53 -6.61 13.95
CA LEU A 234 13.73 -7.14 14.56
C LEU A 234 14.95 -6.33 14.13
N LEU A 235 15.68 -5.78 15.10
CA LEU A 235 16.99 -5.19 14.94
C LEU A 235 18.04 -6.15 15.51
N GLU A 236 19.06 -6.49 14.72
CA GLU A 236 20.23 -7.23 15.19
C GLU A 236 21.46 -6.32 15.22
N ALA A 237 22.19 -6.32 16.33
CA ALA A 237 23.48 -5.64 16.49
C ALA A 237 24.61 -6.45 15.86
N SER A 238 24.44 -6.80 14.59
CA SER A 238 25.46 -7.43 13.77
C SER A 238 25.26 -7.03 12.31
N PRO A 239 26.34 -6.95 11.50
CA PRO A 239 26.23 -6.73 10.06
C PRO A 239 25.35 -7.81 9.41
N GLY A 240 24.52 -7.39 8.46
CA GLY A 240 23.65 -8.30 7.72
C GLY A 240 22.84 -7.58 6.67
N VAL A 241 22.13 -8.36 5.86
CA VAL A 241 21.17 -7.80 4.90
C VAL A 241 19.87 -7.49 5.66
N SER A 242 19.50 -6.21 5.66
CA SER A 242 18.19 -5.78 6.12
C SER A 242 17.13 -6.21 5.12
N GLN A 243 15.96 -6.65 5.59
CA GLN A 243 14.88 -7.15 4.73
C GLN A 243 13.52 -6.80 5.32
N PHE A 244 12.68 -6.12 4.55
CA PHE A 244 11.30 -5.83 4.92
C PHE A 244 10.34 -6.70 4.12
N ASP A 245 9.53 -7.50 4.80
CA ASP A 245 8.48 -8.33 4.21
C ASP A 245 7.11 -7.76 4.58
N HIS A 246 6.39 -7.28 3.57
CA HIS A 246 4.99 -6.88 3.69
C HIS A 246 4.15 -7.93 3.00
N ARG A 247 3.52 -8.79 3.79
CA ARG A 247 2.69 -9.86 3.23
C ARG A 247 1.28 -9.35 3.08
N THR A 248 1.02 -8.77 1.91
CA THR A 248 -0.34 -8.64 1.41
C THR A 248 -0.85 -10.03 1.05
N ASN A 249 -1.30 -10.81 2.03
CA ASN A 249 -1.88 -12.14 1.80
C ASN A 249 -3.27 -12.04 1.12
N PHE A 250 -3.30 -11.51 -0.09
CA PHE A 250 -4.33 -11.80 -1.09
C PHE A 250 -3.67 -12.53 -2.25
N VAL A 251 -3.19 -13.74 -1.96
CA VAL A 251 -3.21 -14.78 -2.99
C VAL A 251 -4.68 -15.16 -3.08
N ASP A 252 -5.40 -14.66 -4.10
CA ASP A 252 -6.57 -15.40 -4.58
C ASP A 252 -6.02 -16.78 -4.98
N ASP A 253 -6.57 -17.86 -4.42
CA ASP A 253 -6.13 -19.27 -4.59
C ASP A 253 -6.11 -19.78 -6.06
N ASP A 254 -6.24 -18.91 -7.07
CA ASP A 254 -6.28 -19.24 -8.49
C ASP A 254 -5.12 -18.66 -9.33
N VAL A 255 -4.06 -18.11 -8.73
CA VAL A 255 -2.89 -17.60 -9.49
C VAL A 255 -1.59 -18.30 -9.07
N PRO A 256 -0.88 -19.01 -9.98
CA PRO A 256 0.39 -19.66 -9.65
C PRO A 256 1.45 -18.63 -9.24
N SER A 257 2.09 -18.91 -8.11
CA SER A 257 3.20 -18.14 -7.56
C SER A 257 4.45 -18.25 -8.43
N ASN A 258 4.87 -17.13 -9.00
CA ASN A 258 6.26 -16.89 -9.37
C ASN A 258 6.67 -15.51 -8.83
N SER A 259 7.28 -15.52 -7.64
CA SER A 259 7.82 -14.36 -6.96
C SER A 259 9.12 -13.89 -7.64
N SER A 260 8.97 -13.12 -8.73
CA SER A 260 10.06 -12.27 -9.26
C SER A 260 9.59 -11.01 -10.00
N ASP A 261 8.30 -10.79 -10.25
CA ASP A 261 7.82 -9.56 -10.89
C ASP A 261 7.08 -8.67 -9.87
N ARG A 262 7.76 -7.61 -9.38
CA ARG A 262 7.06 -6.39 -8.94
C ARG A 262 6.27 -5.93 -10.17
N SER A 263 4.96 -6.18 -10.22
CA SER A 263 4.14 -6.02 -11.42
C SER A 263 4.24 -4.61 -12.00
N ILE A 264 5.08 -4.43 -13.02
CA ILE A 264 5.18 -3.19 -13.77
C ILE A 264 3.89 -3.07 -14.57
N SER A 265 3.00 -2.16 -14.16
CA SER A 265 1.85 -1.79 -14.99
C SER A 265 2.36 -1.20 -16.29
N CYS A 266 2.00 -1.81 -17.42
CA CYS A 266 2.39 -1.29 -18.72
C CYS A 266 1.36 -1.61 -19.80
N ILE A 267 1.39 -0.79 -20.84
CA ILE A 267 0.72 -1.06 -22.11
C ILE A 267 1.81 -1.40 -23.11
N SER A 268 1.67 -2.52 -23.80
CA SER A 268 2.54 -2.89 -24.91
C SER A 268 1.72 -3.09 -26.18
N GLN A 269 2.33 -2.84 -27.33
CA GLN A 269 1.68 -2.95 -28.63
C GLN A 269 2.48 -3.81 -29.60
N ALA A 270 1.78 -4.56 -30.43
CA ALA A 270 2.34 -5.23 -31.60
C ALA A 270 1.43 -5.03 -32.80
N GLU A 271 2.03 -4.94 -33.99
CA GLU A 271 1.30 -4.74 -35.24
C GLU A 271 1.57 -5.92 -36.17
N ALA A 272 0.50 -6.50 -36.72
CA ALA A 272 0.58 -7.56 -37.70
C ALA A 272 -0.65 -7.50 -38.62
N GLU A 273 -0.44 -7.65 -39.94
CA GLU A 273 -1.52 -7.83 -40.93
C GLU A 273 -2.63 -6.77 -40.89
N GLY A 274 -2.30 -5.50 -40.63
CA GLY A 274 -3.28 -4.41 -40.54
C GLY A 274 -4.08 -4.39 -39.24
N LEU A 275 -3.59 -5.08 -38.22
CA LEU A 275 -4.14 -5.13 -36.88
C LEU A 275 -3.10 -4.67 -35.85
N THR A 276 -3.53 -3.87 -34.88
CA THR A 276 -2.75 -3.55 -33.69
C THR A 276 -3.31 -4.32 -32.49
N VAL A 277 -2.44 -5.07 -31.81
CA VAL A 277 -2.75 -5.76 -30.55
C VAL A 277 -2.14 -4.96 -29.41
N LEU A 278 -2.99 -4.44 -28.53
CA LEU A 278 -2.59 -3.77 -27.29
C LEU A 278 -2.74 -4.74 -26.13
N VAL A 279 -1.66 -5.00 -25.40
CA VAL A 279 -1.68 -5.87 -24.21
C VAL A 279 -1.53 -5.00 -22.97
N LEU A 280 -2.51 -5.11 -22.07
CA LEU A 280 -2.53 -4.43 -20.78
C LEU A 280 -2.03 -5.41 -19.72
N GLU A 281 -0.88 -5.13 -19.13
CA GLU A 281 -0.24 -6.00 -18.13
C GLU A 281 -0.23 -5.30 -16.76
N GLY A 282 -0.72 -5.97 -15.72
CA GLY A 282 -0.79 -5.42 -14.35
C GLY A 282 -2.06 -4.60 -14.03
N PRO A 283 -2.07 -3.82 -12.94
CA PRO A 283 -3.18 -2.92 -12.60
C PRO A 283 -3.17 -1.64 -13.45
N MET A 284 -4.26 -1.37 -14.16
CA MET A 284 -4.42 -0.18 -15.01
C MET A 284 -5.10 0.95 -14.23
N THR A 285 -4.40 2.07 -14.15
CA THR A 285 -4.84 3.29 -13.45
C THR A 285 -5.06 4.44 -14.43
N TRP A 286 -5.61 5.54 -13.93
CA TRP A 286 -5.86 6.78 -14.65
C TRP A 286 -4.64 7.32 -15.40
N GLU A 287 -3.41 7.03 -14.95
CA GLU A 287 -2.16 7.38 -15.64
C GLU A 287 -2.05 6.72 -17.02
N HIS A 288 -2.66 5.55 -17.19
CA HIS A 288 -2.66 4.77 -18.43
C HIS A 288 -3.77 5.18 -19.40
N SER A 289 -4.77 5.92 -18.93
CA SER A 289 -5.98 6.28 -19.70
C SER A 289 -5.63 7.06 -20.98
N GLN A 290 -4.76 8.06 -20.88
CA GLN A 290 -4.35 8.85 -22.05
C GLN A 290 -3.52 8.02 -23.04
N ALA A 291 -2.53 7.28 -22.55
CA ALA A 291 -1.67 6.44 -23.39
C ALA A 291 -2.47 5.35 -24.13
N LEU A 292 -3.43 4.72 -23.46
CA LEU A 292 -4.36 3.78 -24.08
C LEU A 292 -5.17 4.45 -25.20
N PHE A 293 -5.75 5.62 -24.91
CA PHE A 293 -6.53 6.37 -25.89
C PHE A 293 -5.70 6.71 -27.13
N ASP A 294 -4.51 7.29 -26.93
CA ASP A 294 -3.65 7.72 -28.02
C ASP A 294 -3.14 6.55 -28.86
N ALA A 295 -2.80 5.42 -28.24
CA ALA A 295 -2.36 4.22 -28.96
C ALA A 295 -3.47 3.63 -29.84
N VAL A 296 -4.71 3.58 -29.34
CA VAL A 296 -5.86 3.11 -30.13
C VAL A 296 -6.17 4.08 -31.27
N ILE A 297 -6.23 5.38 -31.01
CA ILE A 297 -6.53 6.38 -32.05
C ILE A 297 -5.45 6.41 -33.12
N ALA A 298 -4.16 6.42 -32.75
CA ALA A 298 -3.06 6.38 -33.71
C ALA A 298 -3.09 5.12 -34.60
N SER A 299 -3.60 4.01 -34.09
CA SER A 299 -3.77 2.78 -34.86
C SER A 299 -4.95 2.86 -35.83
N ILE A 300 -6.10 3.40 -35.38
CA ILE A 300 -7.27 3.63 -36.22
C ILE A 300 -6.98 4.63 -37.33
N ASP A 301 -6.26 5.72 -37.04
CA ASP A 301 -5.86 6.75 -38.01
C ASP A 301 -4.95 6.19 -39.12
N ARG A 302 -4.15 5.16 -38.79
CA ARG A 302 -3.36 4.39 -39.76
C ARG A 302 -4.17 3.37 -40.55
N GLY A 303 -5.47 3.26 -40.28
CA GLY A 303 -6.37 2.33 -40.95
C GLY A 303 -6.34 0.91 -40.38
N PHE A 304 -5.77 0.70 -39.18
CA PHE A 304 -5.64 -0.63 -38.60
C PHE A 304 -6.82 -0.95 -37.67
N GLY A 305 -7.23 -2.21 -37.65
CA GLY A 305 -8.12 -2.71 -36.60
C GLY A 305 -7.37 -2.78 -35.28
N VAL A 306 -8.09 -2.76 -34.15
CA VAL A 306 -7.45 -2.84 -32.83
C VAL A 306 -8.05 -3.96 -31.98
N VAL A 307 -7.19 -4.77 -31.38
CA VAL A 307 -7.54 -5.76 -30.36
C VAL A 307 -6.88 -5.35 -29.04
N VAL A 308 -7.68 -5.18 -28.00
CA VAL A 308 -7.21 -4.98 -26.63
C VAL A 308 -7.23 -6.33 -25.91
N ASP A 309 -6.06 -6.82 -25.56
CA ASP A 309 -5.85 -8.04 -24.79
C ASP A 309 -5.81 -7.72 -23.30
N LEU A 310 -6.64 -8.42 -22.53
CA LEU A 310 -6.79 -8.26 -21.09
C LEU A 310 -6.36 -9.51 -20.31
N SER A 311 -5.67 -10.46 -20.94
CA SER A 311 -5.26 -11.74 -20.33
C SER A 311 -4.37 -11.56 -19.10
N ARG A 312 -3.59 -10.47 -19.08
CA ARG A 312 -2.65 -10.08 -18.01
C ARG A 312 -3.08 -8.82 -17.27
N CYS A 313 -4.31 -8.35 -17.52
CA CYS A 313 -4.87 -7.17 -16.86
C CYS A 313 -5.51 -7.58 -15.54
N ILE A 314 -4.96 -7.12 -14.43
CA ILE A 314 -5.42 -7.49 -13.09
C ILE A 314 -6.64 -6.65 -12.68
N HIS A 315 -6.61 -5.36 -13.01
CA HIS A 315 -7.63 -4.38 -12.61
C HIS A 315 -7.66 -3.20 -13.58
N MET A 316 -8.82 -2.52 -13.68
CA MET A 316 -8.96 -1.21 -14.33
C MET A 316 -9.77 -0.27 -13.43
N ASP A 317 -9.26 0.94 -13.22
CA ASP A 317 -10.03 1.99 -12.55
C ASP A 317 -11.09 2.63 -13.46
N SER A 318 -11.89 3.55 -12.91
CA SER A 318 -12.98 4.19 -13.67
C SER A 318 -12.49 5.03 -14.86
N ALA A 319 -11.28 5.59 -14.81
CA ALA A 319 -10.73 6.35 -15.92
C ALA A 319 -10.39 5.44 -17.10
N VAL A 320 -9.71 4.31 -16.85
CA VAL A 320 -9.39 3.34 -17.91
C VAL A 320 -10.66 2.65 -18.43
N LEU A 321 -11.59 2.29 -17.54
CA LEU A 321 -12.88 1.69 -17.92
C LEU A 321 -13.70 2.62 -18.84
N GLY A 322 -13.81 3.90 -18.47
CA GLY A 322 -14.51 4.90 -19.28
C GLY A 322 -13.82 5.14 -20.62
N THR A 323 -12.49 5.16 -20.62
CA THR A 323 -11.70 5.29 -21.86
C THR A 323 -11.91 4.10 -22.78
N LEU A 324 -11.85 2.88 -22.26
CA LEU A 324 -12.11 1.66 -23.02
C LEU A 324 -13.53 1.67 -23.61
N HIS A 325 -14.52 2.10 -22.81
CA HIS A 325 -15.90 2.26 -23.29
C HIS A 325 -15.98 3.23 -24.47
N GLU A 326 -15.42 4.43 -24.30
CA GLU A 326 -15.39 5.49 -25.31
C GLU A 326 -14.71 5.02 -26.60
N LEU A 327 -13.59 4.31 -26.51
CA LEU A 327 -12.86 3.78 -27.66
C LEU A 327 -13.66 2.72 -28.41
N VAL A 328 -14.31 1.80 -27.70
CA VAL A 328 -15.15 0.77 -28.32
C VAL A 328 -16.37 1.39 -29.00
N GLU A 329 -17.03 2.35 -28.35
CA GLU A 329 -18.19 3.02 -28.92
C GLU A 329 -17.82 3.94 -30.09
N GLY A 330 -16.73 4.69 -29.96
CA GLY A 330 -16.19 5.57 -31.00
C GLY A 330 -15.73 4.82 -32.24
N GLY A 331 -15.04 3.68 -32.06
CA GLY A 331 -14.66 2.79 -33.16
C GLY A 331 -15.87 2.25 -33.94
N GLN A 332 -16.99 1.97 -33.26
CA GLN A 332 -18.23 1.56 -33.94
C GLN A 332 -18.87 2.67 -34.78
N LYS A 333 -18.70 3.93 -34.37
CA LYS A 333 -19.23 5.12 -35.06
C LYS A 333 -18.29 5.65 -36.15
N SER A 334 -17.08 5.08 -36.29
CA SER A 334 -16.09 5.52 -37.28
C SER A 334 -16.52 5.20 -38.71
N VAL A 335 -16.35 6.18 -39.61
CA VAL A 335 -16.68 6.10 -41.04
C VAL A 335 -15.87 4.99 -41.76
N ALA A 336 -14.71 4.62 -41.22
CA ALA A 336 -13.84 3.57 -41.76
C ALA A 336 -14.29 2.13 -41.39
N GLY A 337 -15.26 1.96 -40.49
CA GLY A 337 -15.75 0.64 -40.06
C GLY A 337 -14.75 -0.21 -39.26
N LEU A 338 -13.60 0.36 -38.88
CA LEU A 338 -12.54 -0.28 -38.11
C LEU A 338 -13.00 -0.48 -36.65
N LYS A 339 -13.01 -1.73 -36.19
CA LYS A 339 -13.56 -2.11 -34.88
C LYS A 339 -12.45 -2.26 -33.85
N VAL A 340 -12.72 -1.74 -32.64
CA VAL A 340 -11.99 -2.11 -31.44
C VAL A 340 -12.62 -3.37 -30.86
N LYS A 341 -11.82 -4.42 -30.68
CA LYS A 341 -12.21 -5.72 -30.12
C LYS A 341 -11.47 -5.98 -28.81
N ILE A 342 -12.04 -6.81 -27.96
CA ILE A 342 -11.47 -7.17 -26.66
C ILE A 342 -11.28 -8.69 -26.63
N GLN A 343 -10.16 -9.19 -26.11
CA GLN A 343 -9.98 -10.62 -25.81
C GLN A 343 -9.51 -10.87 -24.40
N ASP A 344 -9.72 -12.12 -23.97
CA ASP A 344 -9.15 -12.70 -22.76
C ASP A 344 -9.42 -11.88 -21.49
N ALA A 345 -10.58 -11.20 -21.45
CA ALA A 345 -11.06 -10.50 -20.27
C ALA A 345 -11.42 -11.50 -19.17
N SER A 346 -10.82 -11.34 -17.98
CA SER A 346 -11.13 -12.18 -16.83
C SER A 346 -12.60 -12.07 -16.42
N HIS A 347 -13.14 -13.10 -15.74
CA HIS A 347 -14.51 -13.06 -15.22
C HIS A 347 -14.79 -11.85 -14.32
N ALA A 348 -13.79 -11.40 -13.56
CA ALA A 348 -13.90 -10.20 -12.72
C ALA A 348 -14.12 -8.93 -13.56
N LEU A 349 -13.35 -8.74 -14.63
CA LEU A 349 -13.49 -7.60 -15.54
C LEU A 349 -14.83 -7.64 -16.29
N VAL A 350 -15.23 -8.82 -16.79
CA VAL A 350 -16.53 -9.01 -17.46
C VAL A 350 -17.68 -8.63 -16.52
N ARG A 351 -17.61 -9.05 -15.25
CA ARG A 351 -18.59 -8.67 -14.24
C ARG A 351 -18.61 -7.16 -14.00
N THR A 352 -17.45 -6.52 -13.90
CA THR A 352 -17.37 -5.04 -13.76
C THR A 352 -18.00 -4.33 -14.95
N PHE A 353 -17.75 -4.79 -16.19
CA PHE A 353 -18.38 -4.24 -17.38
C PHE A 353 -19.91 -4.36 -17.33
N ALA A 354 -20.43 -5.51 -16.91
CA ALA A 354 -21.87 -5.74 -16.76
C ALA A 354 -22.49 -4.88 -15.66
N GLU A 355 -21.85 -4.77 -14.51
CA GLU A 355 -22.31 -3.94 -13.38
C GLU A 355 -22.39 -2.45 -13.76
N LEU A 356 -21.47 -1.96 -14.59
CA LEU A 356 -21.47 -0.59 -15.09
C LEU A 356 -22.38 -0.38 -16.31
N GLY A 357 -22.99 -1.42 -16.87
CA GLY A 357 -23.81 -1.32 -18.08
C GLY A 357 -23.00 -1.04 -19.36
N MET A 358 -21.75 -1.49 -19.42
CA MET A 358 -20.85 -1.32 -20.58
C MET A 358 -21.18 -2.31 -21.72
N ASP A 359 -22.42 -2.33 -22.18
CA ASP A 359 -22.91 -3.33 -23.15
C ASP A 359 -22.14 -3.33 -24.47
N SER A 360 -21.68 -2.16 -24.92
CA SER A 360 -20.85 -2.04 -26.12
C SER A 360 -19.51 -2.76 -25.97
N VAL A 361 -18.91 -2.72 -24.77
CA VAL A 361 -17.66 -3.43 -24.46
C VAL A 361 -17.92 -4.93 -24.45
N LEU A 362 -18.97 -5.37 -23.73
CA LEU A 362 -19.37 -6.78 -23.65
C LEU A 362 -19.63 -7.40 -25.04
N ARG A 363 -20.34 -6.71 -25.93
CA ARG A 363 -20.61 -7.17 -27.31
C ARG A 363 -19.37 -7.25 -28.20
N ASN A 364 -18.26 -6.60 -27.82
CA ASN A 364 -17.01 -6.61 -28.58
C ASN A 364 -15.94 -7.52 -27.99
N ILE A 365 -16.25 -8.26 -26.93
CA ILE A 365 -15.42 -9.38 -26.47
C ILE A 365 -15.50 -10.49 -27.53
N GLN A 366 -14.36 -10.89 -28.07
CA GLN A 366 -14.26 -11.93 -29.08
C GLN A 366 -14.30 -13.33 -28.45
N MET A 367 -14.97 -14.27 -29.11
CA MET A 367 -15.04 -15.66 -28.63
C MET A 367 -13.77 -16.48 -28.91
N ARG A 368 -12.96 -16.05 -29.88
CA ARG A 368 -11.70 -16.71 -30.25
C ARG A 368 -10.60 -15.67 -30.21
N SER A 369 -9.67 -15.85 -29.29
CA SER A 369 -8.51 -14.98 -29.13
C SER A 369 -7.52 -15.19 -30.26
N ILE A 370 -6.89 -14.10 -30.68
CA ILE A 370 -5.78 -14.16 -31.62
C ILE A 370 -4.47 -14.32 -30.85
N ALA A 371 -3.46 -14.92 -31.49
CA ALA A 371 -2.15 -15.07 -30.88
C ALA A 371 -1.49 -13.70 -30.69
N ILE A 372 -0.95 -13.47 -29.50
CA ILE A 372 -0.21 -12.24 -29.18
C ILE A 372 1.20 -12.39 -29.79
N PRO A 373 1.66 -11.46 -30.65
CA PRO A 373 3.03 -11.49 -31.18
C PRO A 373 4.07 -11.37 -30.06
N GLU A 374 5.17 -12.12 -30.16
CA GLU A 374 6.24 -12.11 -29.13
C GLU A 374 7.00 -10.77 -29.08
N ALA A 375 7.24 -10.15 -30.24
CA ALA A 375 7.90 -8.86 -30.35
C ALA A 375 6.88 -7.73 -30.12
N ARG A 376 6.94 -7.08 -28.95
CA ARG A 376 6.05 -5.98 -28.54
C ARG A 376 6.87 -4.74 -28.20
N ALA A 377 6.38 -3.58 -28.63
CA ALA A 377 6.92 -2.28 -28.22
C ALA A 377 6.14 -1.76 -27.01
N SER A 378 6.84 -1.20 -26.01
CA SER A 378 6.17 -0.53 -24.90
C SER A 378 5.53 0.78 -25.39
N VAL A 379 4.29 1.03 -24.97
CA VAL A 379 3.61 2.30 -25.20
C VAL A 379 4.06 3.27 -24.12
N GLU A 380 4.69 4.37 -24.53
CA GLU A 380 5.23 5.36 -23.61
C GLU A 380 4.11 6.10 -22.87
N ILE A 381 4.16 6.07 -21.54
CA ILE A 381 3.30 6.88 -20.68
C ILE A 381 3.97 8.23 -20.50
N VAL A 382 3.72 9.14 -21.44
CA VAL A 382 4.26 10.50 -21.36
C VAL A 382 3.47 11.28 -20.31
N PRO A 383 4.12 11.96 -19.34
CA PRO A 383 3.46 12.92 -18.46
C PRO A 383 2.90 14.07 -19.31
N GLY A 384 1.64 13.93 -19.72
CA GLY A 384 0.95 14.95 -20.50
C GLY A 384 0.83 16.26 -19.72
N ASN A 385 0.48 17.35 -20.43
CA ASN A 385 0.11 18.58 -19.72
C ASN A 385 -1.10 18.30 -18.80
N LEU A 386 -1.07 18.88 -17.59
CA LEU A 386 -2.06 18.59 -16.53
C LEU A 386 -3.51 18.77 -17.02
N ARG A 387 -3.73 19.76 -17.88
CA ARG A 387 -5.04 20.05 -18.48
C ARG A 387 -5.54 18.93 -19.39
N GLY A 388 -4.67 18.35 -20.20
CA GLY A 388 -4.99 17.22 -21.08
C GLY A 388 -5.35 15.97 -20.29
N GLN A 389 -4.60 15.68 -19.22
CA GLN A 389 -4.93 14.60 -18.30
C GLN A 389 -6.29 14.82 -17.64
N GLN A 390 -6.55 16.00 -17.08
CA GLN A 390 -7.86 16.33 -16.49
C GLN A 390 -9.01 16.22 -17.49
N MET A 391 -8.81 16.67 -18.73
CA MET A 391 -9.81 16.54 -19.80
C MET A 391 -10.09 15.07 -20.14
N ARG A 392 -9.05 14.22 -20.14
CA ARG A 392 -9.21 12.80 -20.40
C ARG A 392 -10.00 12.10 -19.30
N LEU A 393 -9.67 12.39 -18.04
CA LEU A 393 -10.42 11.90 -16.89
C LEU A 393 -11.88 12.32 -16.95
N LEU A 394 -12.14 13.59 -17.29
CA LEU A 394 -13.50 14.10 -17.41
C LEU A 394 -14.28 13.29 -18.44
N LYS A 395 -13.75 13.16 -19.66
CA LYS A 395 -14.42 12.42 -20.74
C LYS A 395 -14.66 10.95 -20.39
N ALA A 396 -13.70 10.29 -19.75
CA ALA A 396 -13.86 8.90 -19.34
C ALA A 396 -14.99 8.73 -18.31
N HIS A 397 -15.06 9.61 -17.29
CA HIS A 397 -16.11 9.54 -16.29
C HIS A 397 -17.48 9.98 -16.85
N GLU A 398 -17.52 10.95 -17.76
CA GLU A 398 -18.74 11.31 -18.50
C GLU A 398 -19.27 10.14 -19.34
N ALA A 399 -18.38 9.38 -20.00
CA ALA A 399 -18.76 8.19 -20.74
C ALA A 399 -19.43 7.16 -19.82
N LEU A 400 -18.85 6.87 -18.65
CA LEU A 400 -19.47 5.95 -17.68
C LEU A 400 -20.77 6.50 -17.09
N ALA A 401 -20.81 7.79 -16.75
CA ALA A 401 -22.00 8.46 -16.20
C ALA A 401 -23.18 8.46 -17.19
N SER A 402 -22.91 8.43 -18.50
CA SER A 402 -23.94 8.41 -19.54
C SER A 402 -24.63 7.06 -19.72
N LEU A 403 -24.08 5.98 -19.16
CA LEU A 403 -24.57 4.61 -19.38
C LEU A 403 -25.93 4.34 -18.72
N ASN A 404 -26.14 4.82 -17.49
CA ASN A 404 -27.37 4.65 -16.73
C ASN A 404 -27.44 5.65 -15.57
N ASP A 405 -28.63 5.81 -14.97
CA ASP A 405 -28.83 6.80 -13.90
C ASP A 405 -28.07 6.48 -12.61
N SER A 406 -27.85 5.20 -12.29
CA SER A 406 -27.02 4.80 -11.14
C SER A 406 -25.57 5.26 -11.31
N ASN A 407 -25.00 5.11 -12.51
CA ASN A 407 -23.66 5.59 -12.82
C ASN A 407 -23.61 7.12 -12.82
N ARG A 408 -24.66 7.78 -13.34
CA ARG A 408 -24.76 9.24 -13.33
C ARG A 408 -24.61 9.78 -11.92
N ASP A 409 -25.33 9.22 -10.96
CA ASP A 409 -25.25 9.61 -9.55
C ASP A 409 -23.88 9.24 -8.95
N GLN A 410 -23.38 8.04 -9.24
CA GLN A 410 -22.09 7.55 -8.73
C GLN A 410 -20.91 8.43 -9.15
N PHE A 411 -20.89 8.92 -10.39
CA PHE A 411 -19.77 9.69 -10.94
C PHE A 411 -20.00 11.22 -10.93
N ALA A 412 -21.16 11.69 -10.46
CA ALA A 412 -21.54 13.11 -10.48
C ALA A 412 -20.51 14.03 -9.80
N SER A 413 -20.04 13.66 -8.60
CA SER A 413 -19.05 14.46 -7.86
C SER A 413 -17.78 14.65 -8.66
N VAL A 414 -17.19 13.55 -9.15
CA VAL A 414 -15.93 13.57 -9.92
C VAL A 414 -16.07 14.37 -11.22
N VAL A 415 -17.18 14.20 -11.93
CA VAL A 415 -17.46 14.95 -13.18
C VAL A 415 -17.60 16.44 -12.91
N ASN A 416 -18.33 16.83 -11.86
CA ASN A 416 -18.51 18.24 -11.50
C ASN A 416 -17.18 18.88 -11.07
N ASP A 417 -16.40 18.22 -10.21
CA ASP A 417 -15.11 18.69 -9.74
C ASP A 417 -14.14 18.94 -10.91
N LEU A 418 -14.07 17.99 -11.86
CA LEU A 418 -13.23 18.12 -13.04
C LEU A 418 -13.68 19.25 -13.97
N ARG A 419 -15.00 19.46 -14.14
CA ARG A 419 -15.55 20.57 -14.94
C ARG A 419 -15.21 21.93 -14.32
N GLU A 420 -15.34 22.06 -13.00
CA GLU A 420 -15.02 23.30 -12.29
C GLU A 420 -13.54 23.66 -12.45
N HIS A 421 -12.63 22.70 -12.25
CA HIS A 421 -11.18 22.91 -12.39
C HIS A 421 -10.75 23.23 -13.82
N LEU A 422 -11.41 22.66 -14.83
CA LEU A 422 -11.15 22.97 -16.24
C LEU A 422 -11.70 24.34 -16.68
N THR A 423 -12.72 24.85 -15.98
CA THR A 423 -13.34 26.16 -16.23
C THR A 423 -12.62 27.29 -15.48
N TYR A 424 -12.11 27.01 -14.28
CA TYR A 424 -11.39 27.95 -13.43
C TYR A 424 -10.01 27.37 -13.03
N PRO A 425 -8.96 27.56 -13.86
CA PRO A 425 -7.61 27.15 -13.50
C PRO A 425 -7.19 27.87 -12.21
N SER A 426 -6.62 27.12 -11.25
CA SER A 426 -6.20 27.61 -9.93
C SER A 426 -5.55 29.01 -10.02
N GLY A 427 -6.30 30.05 -9.64
CA GLY A 427 -5.91 31.45 -9.79
C GLY A 427 -7.05 32.42 -10.15
N MET A 428 -8.19 31.93 -10.63
CA MET A 428 -9.40 32.74 -10.82
C MET A 428 -10.53 32.21 -9.95
N THR A 429 -10.93 32.98 -8.93
CA THR A 429 -12.11 32.71 -8.12
C THR A 429 -13.37 32.76 -8.99
N SER A 430 -14.20 31.71 -8.92
CA SER A 430 -15.54 31.68 -9.51
C SER A 430 -16.38 32.90 -9.09
N PRO A 431 -17.05 33.62 -10.01
CA PRO A 431 -18.05 34.61 -9.63
C PRO A 431 -19.35 33.85 -9.28
N ARG A 432 -19.45 33.50 -7.99
CA ARG A 432 -20.64 33.11 -7.21
C ARG A 432 -21.76 32.31 -7.87
#